data_AF-A0A959ST16-F1
#
_entry.id   AF-A0A959ST16-F1
#
_cell.length_a   1.000
_cell.length_b   1.000
_cell.length_c   1.000
_cell.angle_alpha   90.00
_cell.angle_beta   90.00
_cell.angle_gamma   90.00
#
_symmetry.space_group_name_H-M   'P 1'
#
loop_
_entity.id
_entity.type
_entity.pdbx_description
1 polymer ?
#
loop_
_entity_poly.entity_id
_entity_poly.type
_entity_poly.pdbx_seq_one_letter_code
_entity_poly.pdbx_strand_id
1 'polypeptide(L)'
;VRTRVVGDDEQAILDALQSVQTDIVLITGGLGPTKDDITKRCLCSFFGTRLVPHGPAREQITRLFGQRGVPEQEVRPADLDQALLPESCLPLPNPLGTASGMWFERDGRVFVSLPGVPYEMQAIMRESVLPKLCALFSPTAIVHRTIRTVGLGETVLAERLAAWEDGLGKDDIKLAYLPSPGMVKLRLSRYANADARAAQAA
;
A
#
# COMPACT_ATOMS: atom_id res chain seq x y z
N VAL A 1 -2.87 11.84 -6.83
CA VAL A 1 -2.34 10.45 -6.93
C VAL A 1 -2.16 10.13 -8.41
N ARG A 2 -0.97 9.66 -8.81
CA ARG A 2 -0.70 9.19 -10.18
C ARG A 2 -0.48 7.69 -10.12
N THR A 3 -1.10 6.95 -11.04
CA THR A 3 -0.93 5.50 -11.17
C THR A 3 -0.32 5.19 -12.52
N ARG A 4 0.61 4.25 -12.56
CA ARG A 4 1.22 3.73 -13.79
C ARG A 4 1.29 2.20 -13.68
N VAL A 5 1.01 1.53 -14.80
CA VAL A 5 1.25 0.10 -14.97
C VAL A 5 2.45 -0.04 -15.90
N VAL A 6 3.37 -0.90 -15.54
CA VAL A 6 4.59 -1.21 -16.30
C VAL A 6 4.66 -2.72 -16.45
N GLY A 7 5.14 -3.18 -17.61
CA GLY A 7 5.46 -4.59 -17.80
C GLY A 7 6.74 -4.97 -17.05
N ASP A 8 7.00 -6.28 -16.94
CA ASP A 8 8.24 -6.83 -16.41
C ASP A 8 9.39 -6.68 -17.43
N ASP A 9 9.71 -5.42 -17.73
CA ASP A 9 10.81 -4.97 -18.57
C ASP A 9 11.70 -4.00 -17.77
N GLU A 10 13.01 -4.25 -17.76
CA GLU A 10 13.95 -3.51 -16.92
C GLU A 10 13.95 -2.01 -17.25
N GLN A 11 14.00 -1.65 -18.54
CA GLN A 11 14.03 -0.26 -18.96
C GLN A 11 12.72 0.45 -18.59
N ALA A 12 11.57 -0.19 -18.83
CA ALA A 12 10.27 0.35 -18.48
C ALA A 12 10.13 0.63 -16.97
N ILE A 13 10.64 -0.27 -16.12
CA ILE A 13 10.66 -0.09 -14.66
C ILE A 13 11.59 1.06 -14.27
N LEU A 14 12.82 1.09 -14.81
CA LEU A 14 13.79 2.15 -14.48
C LEU A 14 13.29 3.53 -14.91
N ASP A 15 12.74 3.67 -16.11
CA ASP A 15 12.15 4.92 -16.61
C ASP A 15 10.97 5.36 -15.74
N ALA A 16 10.14 4.41 -15.30
CA ALA A 16 9.04 4.69 -14.38
C ALA A 16 9.55 5.23 -13.03
N LEU A 17 10.59 4.62 -12.46
CA LEU A 17 11.18 5.06 -11.20
C LEU A 17 11.88 6.42 -11.33
N GLN A 18 12.59 6.68 -12.42
CA GLN A 18 13.30 7.94 -12.68
C GLN A 18 12.35 9.12 -12.94
N SER A 19 11.19 8.87 -13.55
CA SER A 19 10.21 9.93 -13.86
C SER A 19 9.35 10.37 -12.67
N VAL A 20 9.54 9.78 -11.49
CA VAL A 20 8.80 10.13 -10.27
C VAL A 20 9.19 11.53 -9.79
N GLN A 21 8.18 12.33 -9.46
CA GLN A 21 8.35 13.63 -8.79
C GLN A 21 7.60 13.74 -7.45
N THR A 22 7.00 12.64 -6.98
CA THR A 22 6.25 12.59 -5.72
C THR A 22 7.13 12.18 -4.54
N ASP A 23 6.73 12.55 -3.32
CA ASP A 23 7.47 12.24 -2.09
C ASP A 23 7.35 10.78 -1.67
N ILE A 24 6.26 10.12 -2.05
CA ILE A 24 5.97 8.71 -1.74
C ILE A 24 5.73 7.96 -3.04
N VAL A 25 6.41 6.83 -3.21
CA VAL A 25 6.25 5.89 -4.32
C VAL A 25 5.92 4.52 -3.75
N LEU A 26 4.77 3.98 -4.16
CA LEU A 26 4.36 2.62 -3.81
C LEU A 26 4.42 1.76 -5.07
N ILE A 27 5.14 0.64 -4.97
CA ILE A 27 5.36 -0.33 -6.03
C ILE A 27 4.81 -1.66 -5.54
N THR A 28 4.09 -2.40 -6.39
CA THR A 28 3.55 -3.71 -6.05
C THR A 28 3.82 -4.69 -7.17
N GLY A 29 4.36 -5.87 -6.87
CA GLY A 29 4.62 -6.93 -7.86
C GLY A 29 6.09 -7.10 -8.24
N GLY A 30 6.40 -8.23 -8.89
CA GLY A 30 7.75 -8.58 -9.36
C GLY A 30 8.76 -8.92 -8.25
N LEU A 31 8.29 -9.42 -7.11
CA LEU A 31 9.11 -9.78 -5.93
C LEU A 31 9.18 -11.29 -5.65
N GLY A 32 8.50 -12.10 -6.46
CA GLY A 32 8.47 -13.55 -6.31
C GLY A 32 9.77 -14.25 -6.74
N PRO A 33 9.73 -15.59 -6.83
CA PRO A 33 10.89 -16.41 -7.17
C PRO A 33 11.04 -16.66 -8.68
N THR A 34 10.14 -16.14 -9.52
CA THR A 34 10.11 -16.49 -10.94
C THR A 34 11.12 -15.66 -11.73
N LYS A 35 11.38 -16.06 -12.99
CA LYS A 35 12.30 -15.32 -13.86
C LYS A 35 11.79 -13.93 -14.20
N ASP A 36 10.48 -13.78 -14.26
CA ASP A 36 9.80 -12.52 -14.61
C ASP A 36 9.75 -11.57 -13.40
N ASP A 37 10.04 -12.05 -12.19
CA ASP A 37 10.18 -11.21 -10.99
C ASP A 37 11.51 -10.42 -11.01
N ILE A 38 11.53 -9.32 -11.76
CA ILE A 38 12.73 -8.49 -11.98
C ILE A 38 12.76 -7.18 -11.15
N THR A 39 11.65 -6.80 -10.49
CA THR A 39 11.55 -5.53 -9.75
C THR A 39 12.67 -5.36 -8.73
N LYS A 40 13.01 -6.42 -7.98
CA LYS A 40 14.08 -6.40 -6.98
C LYS A 40 15.45 -6.04 -7.56
N ARG A 41 15.76 -6.57 -8.75
CA ARG A 41 17.01 -6.29 -9.47
C ARG A 41 17.01 -4.87 -10.04
N CYS A 42 15.90 -4.43 -10.62
CA CYS A 42 15.75 -3.07 -11.11
C CYS A 42 15.92 -2.03 -9.99
N LEU A 43 15.39 -2.32 -8.79
CA LEU A 43 15.59 -1.48 -7.61
C LEU A 43 17.07 -1.42 -7.20
N CYS A 44 17.82 -2.53 -7.31
CA CYS A 44 19.27 -2.51 -7.09
C CYS A 44 19.98 -1.55 -8.06
N SER A 45 19.68 -1.67 -9.35
CA SER A 45 20.22 -0.78 -10.38
C SER A 45 19.84 0.68 -10.13
N PHE A 46 18.58 0.95 -9.78
CA PHE A 46 18.08 2.30 -9.52
C PHE A 46 18.72 2.95 -8.29
N PHE A 47 18.92 2.20 -7.20
CA PHE A 47 19.52 2.71 -5.96
C PHE A 47 21.04 2.59 -5.91
N GLY A 48 21.67 2.00 -6.94
CA GLY A 48 23.12 1.79 -6.95
C GLY A 48 23.59 0.83 -5.86
N THR A 49 22.82 -0.21 -5.57
CA THR A 49 23.09 -1.19 -4.49
C THR A 49 23.21 -2.62 -5.05
N ARG A 50 23.56 -3.59 -4.21
CA ARG A 50 23.60 -5.02 -4.52
C ARG A 50 22.65 -5.81 -3.64
N LEU A 51 22.32 -7.04 -4.07
CA LEU A 51 21.60 -8.01 -3.26
C LEU A 51 22.54 -8.63 -2.22
N VAL A 52 22.06 -8.75 -0.99
CA VAL A 52 22.75 -9.41 0.12
C VAL A 52 21.81 -10.41 0.81
N PRO A 53 22.33 -11.51 1.37
CA PRO A 53 21.51 -12.44 2.15
C PRO A 53 20.93 -11.77 3.40
N HIS A 54 19.63 -11.93 3.61
CA HIS A 54 18.95 -11.49 4.82
C HIS A 54 18.48 -12.69 5.64
N GLY A 55 19.19 -12.98 6.73
CA GLY A 55 18.94 -14.12 7.61
C GLY A 55 17.48 -14.25 8.07
N PRO A 56 16.87 -13.21 8.66
CA PRO A 56 15.48 -13.28 9.11
C PRO A 56 14.46 -13.56 8.00
N ALA A 57 14.70 -13.06 6.78
CA ALA A 57 13.83 -13.36 5.64
C ALA A 57 13.97 -14.83 5.22
N ARG A 58 15.20 -15.37 5.23
CA ARG A 58 15.46 -16.78 4.95
C ARG A 58 14.79 -17.69 5.97
N GLU A 59 14.94 -17.39 7.26
CA GLU A 59 14.30 -18.14 8.35
C GLU A 59 12.77 -18.13 8.21
N GLN A 60 12.18 -16.98 7.85
CA GLN A 60 10.76 -16.87 7.60
C GLN A 60 10.32 -17.74 6.41
N ILE A 61 11.05 -17.72 5.30
CA ILE A 61 10.77 -18.55 4.13
C ILE A 61 10.81 -20.03 4.51
N THR A 62 11.90 -20.50 5.14
CA THR A 62 12.03 -21.88 5.59
C THR A 62 10.88 -22.28 6.52
N ARG A 63 10.51 -21.41 7.47
CA ARG A 63 9.37 -21.64 8.37
C ARG A 63 8.06 -21.79 7.62
N LEU A 64 7.76 -20.92 6.65
CA LEU A 64 6.52 -20.95 5.87
C LEU A 64 6.42 -22.22 5.02
N PHE A 65 7.53 -22.68 4.42
CA PHE A 65 7.59 -23.95 3.73
C PHE A 65 7.40 -25.14 4.68
N GLY A 66 8.04 -25.12 5.86
CA GLY A 66 7.87 -26.14 6.89
C GLY A 66 6.42 -26.26 7.38
N GLN A 67 5.71 -25.14 7.56
CA GLN A 67 4.28 -25.11 7.90
C GLN A 67 3.38 -25.74 6.81
N ARG A 68 3.86 -25.77 5.56
CA ARG A 68 3.18 -26.41 4.42
C ARG A 68 3.61 -27.87 4.23
N GLY A 69 4.39 -28.43 5.15
CA GLY A 69 4.89 -29.79 5.09
C GLY A 69 6.06 -29.98 4.11
N VAL A 70 6.71 -28.90 3.68
CA VAL A 70 7.90 -28.96 2.81
C VAL A 70 9.15 -28.89 3.68
N PRO A 71 9.97 -29.95 3.75
CA PRO A 71 11.23 -29.94 4.47
C PRO A 71 12.21 -28.91 3.89
N GLU A 72 13.11 -28.37 4.72
CA GLU A 72 14.07 -27.33 4.27
C GLU A 72 14.92 -27.79 3.08
N GLN A 73 15.36 -29.06 3.06
CA GLN A 73 16.15 -29.62 1.95
C GLN A 73 15.40 -29.69 0.60
N GLU A 74 14.06 -29.60 0.61
CA GLU A 74 13.22 -29.61 -0.59
C GLU A 74 12.84 -28.19 -1.05
N VAL A 75 13.16 -27.15 -0.26
CA VAL A 75 12.94 -25.76 -0.65
C VAL A 75 13.88 -25.41 -1.81
N ARG A 76 13.32 -24.96 -2.93
CA ARG A 76 14.10 -24.68 -4.13
C ARG A 76 15.01 -23.47 -3.90
N PRO A 77 16.21 -23.43 -4.50
CA PRO A 77 17.10 -22.28 -4.40
C PRO A 77 16.42 -20.95 -4.78
N ALA A 78 15.60 -20.94 -5.84
CA ALA A 78 14.86 -19.76 -6.27
C ALA A 78 13.87 -19.22 -5.21
N ASP A 79 13.31 -20.09 -4.36
CA ASP A 79 12.46 -19.67 -3.25
C ASP A 79 13.30 -19.05 -2.12
N LEU A 80 14.47 -19.62 -1.83
CA LEU A 80 15.43 -19.08 -0.86
C LEU A 80 16.05 -17.75 -1.33
N ASP A 81 16.25 -17.57 -2.63
CA ASP A 81 16.76 -16.33 -3.24
C ASP A 81 15.81 -15.14 -3.01
N GLN A 82 14.56 -15.39 -2.61
CA GLN A 82 13.68 -14.31 -2.14
C GLN A 82 14.25 -13.62 -0.88
N ALA A 83 15.05 -14.31 -0.08
CA ALA A 83 15.77 -13.75 1.07
C ALA A 83 16.99 -12.90 0.69
N LEU A 84 17.39 -12.87 -0.58
CA LEU A 84 18.35 -11.89 -1.06
C LEU A 84 17.62 -10.55 -1.20
N LEU A 85 18.03 -9.55 -0.44
CA LEU A 85 17.43 -8.22 -0.42
C LEU A 85 18.46 -7.15 -0.73
N PRO A 86 18.06 -6.00 -1.31
CA PRO A 86 18.98 -4.91 -1.58
C PRO A 86 19.61 -4.38 -0.28
N GLU A 87 20.94 -4.25 -0.24
CA GLU A 87 21.69 -3.80 0.96
C GLU A 87 21.21 -2.44 1.50
N SER A 88 20.84 -1.53 0.61
CA SER A 88 20.37 -0.19 0.96
C SER A 88 18.89 -0.12 1.37
N CYS A 89 18.17 -1.25 1.40
CA CYS A 89 16.77 -1.24 1.82
C CYS A 89 16.64 -1.51 3.31
N LEU A 90 15.54 -1.02 3.90
CA LEU A 90 15.00 -1.54 5.13
C LEU A 90 14.00 -2.67 4.78
N PRO A 91 14.29 -3.93 5.10
CA PRO A 91 13.35 -5.04 4.89
C PRO A 91 12.07 -4.84 5.70
N LEU A 92 10.93 -5.12 5.08
CA LEU A 92 9.62 -5.13 5.71
C LEU A 92 9.12 -6.58 5.81
N PRO A 93 8.96 -7.13 7.03
CA PRO A 93 8.52 -8.51 7.21
C PRO A 93 7.18 -8.80 6.54
N ASN A 94 7.04 -9.99 5.96
CA ASN A 94 5.81 -10.46 5.34
C ASN A 94 5.30 -11.71 6.06
N PRO A 95 4.50 -11.60 7.13
CA PRO A 95 4.09 -12.78 7.90
C PRO A 95 3.20 -13.76 7.12
N LEU A 96 2.67 -13.35 5.96
CA LEU A 96 1.72 -14.12 5.16
C LEU A 96 2.33 -14.71 3.88
N GLY A 97 3.59 -14.42 3.59
CA GLY A 97 4.24 -14.82 2.34
C GLY A 97 5.75 -14.80 2.38
N THR A 98 6.37 -15.24 1.29
CA THR A 98 7.82 -15.43 1.20
C THR A 98 8.55 -14.15 0.75
N ALA A 99 7.89 -13.30 -0.04
CA ALA A 99 8.48 -12.08 -0.56
C ALA A 99 8.40 -10.96 0.48
N SER A 100 9.54 -10.51 1.01
CA SER A 100 9.57 -9.36 1.93
C SER A 100 9.24 -8.07 1.18
N GLY A 101 8.60 -7.12 1.88
CA GLY A 101 8.54 -5.74 1.40
C GLY A 101 9.91 -5.08 1.55
N MET A 102 10.15 -4.00 0.83
CA MET A 102 11.42 -3.28 0.85
C MET A 102 11.16 -1.77 0.88
N TRP A 103 11.78 -1.08 1.84
CA TRP A 103 11.67 0.37 2.00
C TRP A 103 13.01 1.03 1.67
N PHE A 104 12.97 2.09 0.87
CA PHE A 104 14.14 2.88 0.48
C PHE A 104 13.87 4.36 0.66
N GLU A 105 14.93 5.11 0.91
CA GLU A 105 14.91 6.57 0.99
C GLU A 105 15.99 7.13 0.06
N ARG A 106 15.64 8.11 -0.76
CA ARG A 106 16.57 8.84 -1.61
C ARG A 106 16.08 10.25 -1.87
N ASP A 107 16.93 11.25 -1.65
CA ASP A 107 16.65 12.66 -1.92
C ASP A 107 15.34 13.16 -1.25
N GLY A 108 15.10 12.77 0.01
CA GLY A 108 13.89 13.11 0.76
C GLY A 108 12.62 12.39 0.31
N ARG A 109 12.71 11.43 -0.61
CA ARG A 109 11.59 10.62 -1.11
C ARG A 109 11.65 9.21 -0.55
N VAL A 110 10.47 8.64 -0.36
CA VAL A 110 10.26 7.26 0.09
C VAL A 110 9.81 6.39 -1.08
N PHE A 111 10.45 5.24 -1.24
CA PHE A 111 10.05 4.21 -2.18
C PHE A 111 9.77 2.91 -1.41
N VAL A 112 8.58 2.35 -1.59
CA VAL A 112 8.17 1.11 -0.94
C VAL A 112 7.79 0.10 -2.00
N SER A 113 8.52 -1.01 -2.06
CA SER A 113 8.20 -2.14 -2.91
C SER A 113 7.52 -3.23 -2.10
N LEU A 114 6.36 -3.67 -2.56
CA LEU A 114 5.49 -4.64 -1.88
C LEU A 114 5.20 -5.84 -2.79
N PRO A 115 4.84 -6.99 -2.22
CA PRO A 115 4.40 -8.15 -3.00
C PRO A 115 3.20 -7.83 -3.90
N GLY A 116 3.05 -8.57 -5.00
CA GLY A 116 1.87 -8.46 -5.87
C GLY A 116 0.63 -9.15 -5.31
N VAL A 117 0.82 -10.09 -4.37
CA VAL A 117 -0.28 -10.85 -3.75
C VAL A 117 -1.07 -9.92 -2.81
N PRO A 118 -2.39 -9.70 -3.04
CA PRO A 118 -3.12 -8.63 -2.35
C PRO A 118 -3.14 -8.73 -0.82
N TYR A 119 -3.30 -9.92 -0.26
CA TYR A 119 -3.38 -10.08 1.20
C TYR A 119 -2.01 -9.88 1.88
N GLU A 120 -0.92 -10.32 1.25
CA GLU A 120 0.45 -10.08 1.72
C GLU A 120 0.77 -8.58 1.70
N MET A 121 0.51 -7.92 0.56
CA MET A 121 0.70 -6.49 0.40
C MET A 121 -0.07 -5.70 1.47
N GLN A 122 -1.35 -6.03 1.69
CA GLN A 122 -2.18 -5.36 2.68
C GLN A 122 -1.68 -5.56 4.12
N ALA A 123 -1.14 -6.74 4.46
CA ALA A 123 -0.55 -6.98 5.77
C ALA A 123 0.68 -6.09 6.00
N ILE A 124 1.64 -6.09 5.07
CA ILE A 124 2.84 -5.24 5.14
C ILE A 124 2.45 -3.75 5.18
N MET A 125 1.48 -3.35 4.36
CA MET A 125 0.99 -1.98 4.32
C MET A 125 0.47 -1.53 5.69
N ARG A 126 -0.37 -2.34 6.34
CA ARG A 126 -0.99 -2.02 7.63
C ARG A 126 0.01 -2.07 8.78
N GLU A 127 0.85 -3.09 8.82
CA GLU A 127 1.72 -3.38 9.96
C GLU A 127 3.03 -2.59 9.93
N SER A 128 3.55 -2.30 8.73
CA SER A 128 4.88 -1.69 8.56
C SER A 128 4.85 -0.34 7.85
N VAL A 129 4.17 -0.23 6.71
CA VAL A 129 4.28 0.96 5.83
C VAL A 129 3.52 2.15 6.38
N LEU A 130 2.22 1.98 6.69
CA LEU A 130 1.37 3.08 7.16
C LEU A 130 1.89 3.70 8.46
N PRO A 131 2.29 2.96 9.51
CA PRO A 131 2.85 3.56 10.72
C PRO A 131 4.08 4.43 10.43
N LYS A 132 4.98 3.97 9.54
CA LYS A 132 6.18 4.71 9.15
C LYS A 132 5.85 5.96 8.35
N LEU A 133 4.97 5.87 7.35
CA LEU A 133 4.53 7.03 6.57
C LEU A 133 3.82 8.06 7.46
N CYS A 134 2.98 7.63 8.40
CA CYS A 134 2.33 8.53 9.35
C CYS A 134 3.35 9.27 10.21
N ALA A 135 4.38 8.57 10.70
CA ALA A 135 5.44 9.18 11.49
C ALA A 135 6.29 10.19 10.69
N LEU A 136 6.59 9.89 9.42
CA LEU A 136 7.45 10.75 8.59
C LEU A 136 6.72 11.97 8.03
N PHE A 137 5.48 11.81 7.56
CA PHE A 137 4.76 12.85 6.84
C PHE A 137 3.70 13.56 7.68
N SER A 138 3.40 13.06 8.89
CA SER A 138 2.35 13.60 9.78
C SER A 138 1.07 13.98 9.03
N PRO A 139 0.49 13.06 8.23
CA PRO A 139 -0.62 13.40 7.34
C PRO A 139 -1.85 13.81 8.15
N THR A 140 -2.57 14.80 7.65
CA THR A 140 -3.88 15.16 8.21
C THR A 140 -4.84 13.99 8.05
N ALA A 141 -5.50 13.60 9.14
CA ALA A 141 -6.48 12.53 9.09
C ALA A 141 -7.71 12.98 8.29
N ILE A 142 -8.30 12.08 7.53
CA ILE A 142 -9.58 12.30 6.87
C ILE A 142 -10.54 11.25 7.42
N VAL A 143 -11.64 11.70 8.02
CA VAL A 143 -12.67 10.80 8.56
C VAL A 143 -13.86 10.80 7.64
N HIS A 144 -14.36 9.59 7.35
CA HIS A 144 -15.57 9.39 6.57
C HIS A 144 -16.65 8.68 7.39
N ARG A 145 -17.89 9.17 7.30
CA ARG A 145 -19.09 8.47 7.75
C ARG A 145 -19.98 8.24 6.52
N THR A 146 -20.36 6.99 6.28
CA THR A 146 -21.22 6.63 5.16
C THR A 146 -22.58 6.19 5.66
N ILE A 147 -23.63 6.90 5.24
CA ILE A 147 -25.02 6.54 5.45
C ILE A 147 -25.53 5.86 4.18
N ARG A 148 -26.22 4.74 4.33
CA ARG A 148 -26.80 3.98 3.22
C ARG A 148 -28.31 4.24 3.18
N THR A 149 -28.82 4.74 2.06
CA THR A 149 -30.25 4.97 1.85
C THR A 149 -30.79 4.01 0.78
N VAL A 150 -32.08 3.69 0.86
CA VAL A 150 -32.79 2.87 -0.12
C VAL A 150 -34.14 3.52 -0.42
N GLY A 151 -34.72 3.22 -1.59
CA GLY A 151 -36.07 3.66 -1.96
C GLY A 151 -36.21 5.11 -2.44
N LEU A 152 -35.14 5.92 -2.36
CA LEU A 152 -35.12 7.28 -2.88
C LEU A 152 -33.95 7.46 -3.86
N GLY A 153 -34.23 8.12 -4.99
CA GLY A 153 -33.22 8.52 -5.97
C GLY A 153 -32.36 9.68 -5.46
N GLU A 154 -31.22 9.90 -6.11
CA GLU A 154 -30.25 10.93 -5.73
C GLU A 154 -30.85 12.34 -5.70
N THR A 155 -31.55 12.75 -6.76
CA THR A 155 -32.18 14.08 -6.85
C THR A 155 -33.14 14.35 -5.70
N VAL A 156 -33.99 13.36 -5.36
CA VAL A 156 -34.97 13.49 -4.27
C VAL A 156 -34.27 13.61 -2.91
N LEU A 157 -33.16 12.90 -2.72
CA LEU A 157 -32.35 13.03 -1.51
C LEU A 157 -31.66 14.39 -1.43
N ALA A 158 -31.12 14.90 -2.55
CA ALA A 158 -30.48 16.21 -2.61
C ALA A 158 -31.47 17.33 -2.27
N GLU A 159 -32.65 17.33 -2.89
CA GLU A 159 -33.71 18.31 -2.59
C GLU A 159 -34.15 18.27 -1.13
N ARG A 160 -34.35 17.06 -0.58
CA ARG A 160 -34.78 16.88 0.81
C ARG A 160 -33.72 17.32 1.83
N LEU A 161 -32.44 17.18 1.48
CA LEU A 161 -31.32 17.46 2.39
C LEU A 161 -30.74 18.86 2.21
N ALA A 162 -31.12 19.62 1.18
CA ALA A 162 -30.52 20.90 0.81
C ALA A 162 -30.31 21.86 2.00
N ALA A 163 -31.37 22.17 2.75
CA ALA A 163 -31.27 23.09 3.88
C ALA A 163 -30.37 22.60 5.03
N TRP A 164 -30.26 21.28 5.20
CA TRP A 164 -29.34 20.69 6.17
C TRP A 164 -27.91 20.67 5.64
N GLU A 165 -27.72 20.35 4.35
CA GLU A 165 -26.43 20.34 3.67
C GLU A 165 -25.77 21.73 3.67
N ASP A 166 -26.55 22.80 3.45
CA ASP A 166 -26.10 24.20 3.57
C ASP A 166 -25.50 24.51 4.96
N GLY A 167 -25.93 23.78 6.00
CA GLY A 167 -25.41 23.90 7.35
C GLY A 167 -24.06 23.23 7.58
N LEU A 168 -23.70 22.21 6.79
CA LEU A 168 -22.51 21.37 7.02
C LEU A 168 -21.18 22.10 6.85
N GLY A 169 -21.16 23.15 6.05
CA GLY A 169 -19.96 23.97 5.84
C GLY A 169 -19.44 24.63 7.14
N LYS A 170 -20.32 24.86 8.13
CA LYS A 170 -19.93 25.43 9.43
C LYS A 170 -19.03 24.50 10.25
N ASP A 171 -19.18 23.19 10.04
CA ASP A 171 -18.44 22.14 10.75
C ASP A 171 -17.29 21.56 9.90
N ASP A 172 -16.99 22.17 8.74
CA ASP A 172 -16.05 21.67 7.73
C ASP A 172 -16.36 20.22 7.28
N ILE A 173 -17.65 19.91 7.16
CA ILE A 173 -18.12 18.61 6.70
C ILE A 173 -18.53 18.71 5.24
N LYS A 174 -17.99 17.81 4.41
CA LYS A 174 -18.34 17.68 2.99
C LYS A 174 -19.23 16.47 2.79
N LEU A 175 -20.40 16.68 2.18
CA LEU A 175 -21.30 15.62 1.75
C LEU A 175 -21.00 15.23 0.30
N ALA A 176 -21.03 13.92 0.00
CA ALA A 176 -20.99 13.39 -1.35
C ALA A 176 -22.07 12.33 -1.54
N TYR A 177 -22.78 12.42 -2.66
CA TYR A 177 -23.75 11.43 -3.11
C TYR A 177 -23.04 10.39 -3.99
N LEU A 178 -23.17 9.12 -3.63
CA LEU A 178 -22.53 8.00 -4.31
C LEU A 178 -23.60 6.96 -4.69
N PRO A 179 -24.29 7.15 -5.83
CA PRO A 179 -25.34 6.24 -6.27
C PRO A 179 -24.77 4.85 -6.58
N SER A 180 -25.57 3.81 -6.35
CA SER A 180 -25.28 2.42 -6.70
C SER A 180 -26.61 1.71 -7.01
N PRO A 181 -26.62 0.57 -7.72
CA PRO A 181 -27.87 -0.14 -7.99
C PRO A 181 -28.68 -0.40 -6.71
N GLY A 182 -29.91 0.12 -6.67
CA GLY A 182 -30.86 -0.05 -5.56
C GLY A 182 -30.60 0.80 -4.31
N MET A 183 -29.59 1.68 -4.29
CA MET A 183 -29.27 2.47 -3.11
C MET A 183 -28.48 3.75 -3.41
N VAL A 184 -28.52 4.72 -2.50
CA VAL A 184 -27.61 5.88 -2.54
C VAL A 184 -26.77 5.88 -1.27
N LYS A 185 -25.44 5.99 -1.42
CA LYS A 185 -24.54 6.18 -0.28
C LYS A 185 -24.29 7.68 -0.10
N LEU A 186 -24.58 8.20 1.08
CA LEU A 186 -24.24 9.56 1.49
C LEU A 186 -22.93 9.49 2.28
N ARG A 187 -21.85 10.07 1.76
CA ARG A 187 -20.54 10.08 2.45
C ARG A 187 -20.25 11.46 2.99
N LEU A 188 -20.21 11.58 4.31
CA LEU A 188 -19.76 12.76 5.04
C LEU A 188 -18.26 12.64 5.27
N SER A 189 -17.51 13.70 4.99
CA SER A 189 -16.04 13.72 5.07
C SER A 189 -15.57 14.97 5.81
N ARG A 190 -14.62 14.82 6.73
CA ARG A 190 -13.99 15.95 7.44
C ARG A 190 -12.49 15.71 7.57
N TYR A 191 -11.70 16.78 7.44
CA TYR A 191 -10.28 16.76 7.79
C TYR A 191 -10.14 16.94 9.30
N ALA A 192 -9.44 16.02 9.94
CA ALA A 192 -9.15 16.07 11.36
C ALA A 192 -7.66 16.34 11.57
N ASN A 193 -7.36 17.38 12.34
CA ASN A 193 -6.01 17.71 12.78
C ASN A 193 -5.50 16.77 13.90
N ALA A 194 -6.27 15.75 14.25
CA ALA A 194 -5.96 14.78 15.30
C ALA A 194 -6.14 13.35 14.78
N ASP A 195 -5.49 12.43 15.48
CA ASP A 195 -5.45 10.99 15.22
C ASP A 195 -6.83 10.44 14.82
N ALA A 196 -6.90 9.63 13.75
CA ALA A 196 -8.17 9.23 13.13
C ALA A 196 -9.17 8.55 14.08
N ARG A 197 -8.67 7.96 15.18
CA ARG A 197 -9.49 7.39 16.27
C ARG A 197 -10.17 8.45 17.13
N ALA A 198 -9.48 9.56 17.46
CA ALA A 198 -10.07 10.67 18.20
C ALA A 198 -11.14 11.39 17.37
N ALA A 199 -10.91 11.49 16.05
CA ALA A 199 -11.83 12.13 15.12
C ALA A 199 -13.06 11.28 14.74
N GLN A 200 -13.08 9.97 15.05
CA GLN A 200 -14.27 9.14 14.91
C GLN A 200 -15.24 9.25 16.11
N ALA A 201 -14.76 9.71 17.26
CA ALA A 201 -15.57 9.84 18.49
C ALA A 201 -16.26 11.20 18.64
N ALA A 202 -15.81 12.21 17.87
CA ALA A 202 -16.42 13.53 17.74
C ALA A 202 -17.41 13.58 16.57
#